data_AF-A0A352GMT4-F1
#
_entry.id   AF-A0A352GMT4-F1
#
_cell.length_a   1.000
_cell.length_b   1.000
_cell.length_c   1.000
_cell.angle_alpha   90.00
_cell.angle_beta   90.00
_cell.angle_gamma   90.00
#
_symmetry.space_group_name_H-M   'P 1'
#
loop_
_entity.id
_entity.type
_entity.pdbx_description
1 polymer ?
#
loop_
_entity_poly.entity_id
_entity_poly.type
_entity_poly.pdbx_seq_one_letter_code
_entity_poly.pdbx_strand_id
1 'polypeptide(L)'
;ANIHMHLNYVSFLVERRRWLAGDDFSMADVAAAAHLSCVDYLGDVPWEDHAEARDWYARVKSRPSMRSVLSDRMPGFPPPRHYADLDF
;
A
#
# COMPACT_ATOMS: atom_id res chain seq x y z
N ALA A 1 10.00 -11.49 6.92
CA ALA A 1 11.40 -11.26 6.49
C ALA A 1 11.50 -10.36 5.25
N ASN A 2 10.95 -10.74 4.09
CA ASN A 2 11.15 -9.94 2.87
C ASN A 2 10.33 -8.64 2.80
N ILE A 3 9.20 -8.54 3.50
CA ILE A 3 8.33 -7.34 3.43
C ILE A 3 9.06 -6.05 3.85
N HIS A 4 9.86 -6.07 4.93
CA HIS A 4 10.62 -4.90 5.35
C HIS A 4 11.63 -4.44 4.28
N MET A 5 12.29 -5.38 3.59
CA MET A 5 13.21 -5.03 2.50
C MET A 5 12.49 -4.33 1.35
N HIS A 6 11.30 -4.80 0.97
CA HIS A 6 10.50 -4.18 -0.08
C HIS A 6 9.95 -2.81 0.34
N LEU A 7 9.48 -2.66 1.58
CA LEU A 7 9.00 -1.38 2.10
C LEU A 7 10.13 -0.36 2.22
N ASN A 8 11.31 -0.75 2.72
CA ASN A 8 12.50 0.10 2.71
C ASN A 8 12.85 0.59 1.31
N TYR A 9 12.72 -0.28 0.29
CA TYR A 9 12.99 0.11 -1.09
C TYR A 9 11.91 1.06 -1.65
N VAL A 10 10.63 0.83 -1.32
CA VAL A 10 9.55 1.77 -1.65
C VAL A 10 9.80 3.13 -1.01
N SER A 11 10.10 3.19 0.29
CA SER A 11 10.47 4.42 1.01
C SER A 11 11.63 5.14 0.31
N PHE A 12 12.72 4.42 0.02
CA PHE A 12 13.86 4.97 -0.71
C PHE A 12 13.48 5.62 -2.06
N LEU A 13 12.56 5.02 -2.81
CA LEU A 13 12.11 5.58 -4.08
C LEU A 13 11.27 6.84 -3.89
N VAL A 14 10.30 6.82 -2.95
CA VAL A 14 9.33 7.92 -2.77
C VAL A 14 9.86 9.10 -1.96
N GLU A 15 10.97 8.93 -1.23
CA GLU A 15 11.75 10.05 -0.66
C GLU A 15 12.29 10.99 -1.74
N ARG A 16 12.57 10.45 -2.94
CA ARG A 16 13.26 11.17 -4.03
C ARG A 16 12.36 11.44 -5.23
N ARG A 17 11.18 10.83 -5.26
CA ARG A 17 10.24 10.84 -6.38
C ARG A 17 8.82 10.97 -5.87
N ARG A 18 7.94 11.59 -6.64
CA ARG A 18 6.53 11.72 -6.25
C ARG A 18 5.81 10.36 -6.22
N TRP A 19 6.13 9.49 -7.18
CA TRP A 19 5.60 8.14 -7.39
C TRP A 19 6.77 7.17 -7.69
N LEU A 20 6.52 5.86 -7.66
CA LEU A 20 7.60 4.86 -7.73
C LEU A 20 8.49 5.01 -8.98
N ALA A 21 7.89 5.34 -10.11
CA ALA A 21 8.60 5.48 -11.40
C ALA A 21 9.06 6.92 -11.73
N GLY A 22 8.71 7.93 -10.92
CA GLY A 22 9.02 9.34 -11.23
C GLY A 22 7.95 10.30 -10.71
N ASP A 23 7.65 11.33 -11.50
CA ASP A 23 6.73 12.40 -11.09
C ASP A 23 5.25 12.08 -11.34
N ASP A 24 4.97 11.09 -12.18
CA ASP A 24 3.62 10.70 -12.57
C ASP A 24 3.25 9.31 -12.04
N PHE A 25 1.97 9.15 -11.69
CA PHE A 25 1.41 7.88 -11.27
C PHE A 25 1.46 6.87 -12.42
N SER A 26 1.99 5.69 -12.16
CA SER A 26 2.33 4.73 -13.22
C SER A 26 1.89 3.30 -12.89
N MET A 27 2.11 2.38 -13.83
CA MET A 27 1.91 0.95 -13.59
C MET A 27 2.79 0.41 -12.45
N ALA A 28 3.93 1.04 -12.15
CA ALA A 28 4.76 0.63 -11.02
C ALA A 28 4.00 0.79 -9.70
N ASP A 29 3.30 1.92 -9.53
CA ASP A 29 2.51 2.20 -8.34
C ASP A 29 1.31 1.26 -8.22
N VAL A 30 0.62 1.02 -9.34
CA VAL A 30 -0.51 0.07 -9.40
C VAL A 30 -0.06 -1.33 -9.01
N ALA A 31 1.04 -1.82 -9.59
CA ALA A 31 1.53 -3.17 -9.33
C ALA A 31 1.95 -3.33 -7.86
N ALA A 32 2.70 -2.37 -7.32
CA ALA A 32 3.14 -2.40 -5.92
C ALA A 32 1.95 -2.33 -4.95
N ALA A 33 1.00 -1.42 -5.20
CA ALA A 33 -0.18 -1.26 -4.35
C ALA A 33 -1.11 -2.48 -4.41
N ALA A 34 -1.26 -3.12 -5.57
CA ALA A 34 -2.04 -4.36 -5.68
C ALA A 34 -1.43 -5.46 -4.80
N HIS A 35 -0.12 -5.69 -4.88
CA HIS A 35 0.56 -6.69 -4.04
C HIS A 35 0.46 -6.34 -2.55
N LEU A 36 0.72 -5.08 -2.18
CA LEU A 36 0.63 -4.63 -0.79
C LEU A 36 -0.81 -4.73 -0.26
N SER A 37 -1.83 -4.49 -1.08
CA SER A 37 -3.23 -4.63 -0.68
C SER A 37 -3.58 -6.06 -0.27
N CYS A 38 -3.01 -7.08 -0.91
CA CYS A 38 -3.21 -8.46 -0.52
C CYS A 38 -2.59 -8.76 0.85
N VAL A 39 -1.40 -8.21 1.12
CA VAL A 39 -0.70 -8.41 2.41
C VAL A 39 -1.37 -7.59 3.51
N ASP A 40 -1.80 -6.36 3.21
CA ASP A 40 -2.50 -5.47 4.15
C ASP A 40 -3.87 -6.04 4.53
N TYR A 41 -4.56 -6.71 3.60
CA TYR A 41 -5.79 -7.45 3.89
C TYR A 41 -5.57 -8.51 4.97
N LEU A 42 -4.39 -9.14 5.00
CA LEU A 42 -4.04 -10.14 6.01
C LEU A 42 -3.51 -9.52 7.31
N GLY A 43 -3.25 -8.21 7.33
CA GLY A 43 -2.73 -7.48 8.48
C GLY A 43 -1.22 -7.60 8.68
N ASP A 44 -0.48 -8.07 7.68
CA ASP A 44 0.94 -8.42 7.79
C ASP A 44 1.90 -7.32 7.27
N VAL A 45 1.40 -6.10 7.04
CA VAL A 45 2.25 -4.97 6.61
C VAL A 45 2.63 -4.11 7.82
N PRO A 46 3.94 -4.01 8.16
CA PRO A 46 4.40 -3.26 9.33
C PRO A 46 4.49 -1.74 9.03
N TRP A 47 3.35 -1.08 8.78
CA TRP A 47 3.33 0.34 8.35
C TRP A 47 4.02 1.31 9.30
N GLU A 48 3.97 1.06 10.60
CA GLU A 48 4.60 1.89 11.64
C GLU A 48 6.13 2.00 11.48
N ASP A 49 6.76 0.99 10.88
CA ASP A 49 8.22 0.97 10.68
C ASP A 49 8.65 1.69 9.39
N HIS A 50 7.71 2.08 8.52
CA HIS A 50 7.99 2.57 7.15
C HIS A 50 7.08 3.74 6.76
N ALA A 51 7.24 4.89 7.44
CA ALA A 51 6.37 6.06 7.29
C ALA A 51 6.24 6.55 5.83
N GLU A 52 7.34 6.63 5.08
CA GLU A 52 7.33 7.14 3.70
C GLU A 52 6.56 6.21 2.76
N ALA A 53 6.71 4.89 2.94
CA ALA A 53 5.94 3.89 2.22
C ALA A 53 4.46 3.92 2.60
N ARG A 54 4.13 4.13 3.89
CA ARG A 54 2.75 4.30 4.35
C ARG A 54 2.09 5.52 3.69
N ASP A 55 2.77 6.67 3.69
CA ASP A 55 2.26 7.91 3.12
C ASP A 55 2.10 7.81 1.59
N TRP A 56 2.99 7.10 0.90
CA TRP A 56 2.78 6.75 -0.51
C TRP A 56 1.57 5.83 -0.69
N TYR A 57 1.43 4.78 0.11
CA TYR A 57 0.33 3.84 -0.02
C TYR A 57 -1.02 4.49 0.29
N ALA A 58 -1.12 5.37 1.29
CA ALA A 58 -2.31 6.17 1.57
C ALA A 58 -2.75 7.03 0.38
N ARG A 59 -1.78 7.65 -0.33
CA ARG A 59 -2.06 8.38 -1.59
C ARG A 59 -2.57 7.48 -2.70
N VAL A 60 -2.12 6.22 -2.80
CA VAL A 60 -2.66 5.25 -3.77
C VAL A 60 -4.05 4.78 -3.34
N LYS A 61 -4.22 4.43 -2.06
CA LYS A 61 -5.43 3.88 -1.43
C LYS A 61 -6.63 4.82 -1.53
N SER A 62 -6.40 6.12 -1.44
CA SER A 62 -7.44 7.17 -1.57
C SER A 62 -7.98 7.35 -3.00
N ARG A 63 -7.37 6.74 -4.02
CA ARG A 63 -7.82 6.87 -5.41
C ARG A 63 -9.14 6.11 -5.64
N PRO A 64 -10.09 6.64 -6.44
CA PRO A 64 -11.36 5.97 -6.72
C PRO A 64 -11.23 4.55 -7.27
N SER A 65 -10.15 4.26 -8.02
CA SER A 65 -9.86 2.94 -8.58
C SER A 65 -9.62 1.88 -7.50
N MET A 66 -9.07 2.27 -6.34
CA MET A 66 -8.80 1.35 -5.22
C MET A 66 -10.05 1.00 -4.42
N ARG A 67 -11.14 1.78 -4.54
CA ARG A 67 -12.36 1.57 -3.73
C ARG A 67 -12.94 0.16 -3.89
N SER A 68 -12.90 -0.41 -5.10
CA SER A 68 -13.36 -1.78 -5.35
C SER A 68 -12.53 -2.80 -4.60
N VAL A 69 -11.19 -2.70 -4.68
CA VAL A 69 -10.25 -3.57 -3.96
C VAL A 69 -10.46 -3.48 -2.44
N LEU A 70 -10.61 -2.28 -1.87
CA LEU A 70 -10.82 -2.10 -0.43
C LEU A 70 -12.19 -2.62 0.06
N SER A 71 -13.13 -2.83 -0.87
CA SER A 71 -14.43 -3.44 -0.58
C SER A 71 -14.41 -4.97 -0.66
N ASP A 72 -13.34 -5.58 -1.16
CA ASP A 72 -13.22 -7.03 -1.26
C ASP A 72 -13.33 -7.68 0.12
N ARG A 73 -14.01 -8.83 0.18
CA ARG A 73 -14.17 -9.62 1.40
C ARG A 73 -13.98 -11.09 1.06
N MET A 74 -13.04 -11.73 1.74
CA MET A 74 -12.80 -13.17 1.65
C MET A 74 -13.55 -13.90 2.78
N PRO A 75 -14.47 -14.83 2.47
CA PRO A 75 -15.14 -15.64 3.48
C PRO A 75 -14.15 -16.36 4.39
N GLY A 76 -14.35 -16.26 5.70
CA GLY A 76 -13.46 -16.86 6.71
C GLY A 76 -12.20 -16.05 7.05
N PHE A 77 -11.92 -14.97 6.30
CA PHE A 77 -10.77 -14.10 6.53
C PHE A 77 -11.24 -12.64 6.58
N PRO A 78 -11.78 -12.16 7.73
CA PRO A 78 -12.12 -10.75 7.87
C PRO A 78 -10.83 -9.90 7.83
N PRO A 79 -10.82 -8.78 7.10
CA PRO A 79 -9.65 -7.91 7.07
C PRO A 79 -9.50 -7.17 8.40
N PRO A 80 -8.30 -6.65 8.70
CA PRO A 80 -8.09 -5.78 9.86
C PRO A 80 -8.88 -4.47 9.70
N ARG A 81 -9.15 -3.80 10.82
CA ARG A 81 -10.01 -2.59 10.86
C ARG A 81 -9.47 -1.47 9.97
N HIS A 82 -8.15 -1.35 9.88
CA HIS A 82 -7.49 -0.31 9.10
C HIS A 82 -7.46 -0.59 7.58
N TYR A 83 -7.86 -1.80 7.14
CA TYR A 83 -7.76 -2.17 5.72
C TYR A 83 -8.55 -1.24 4.80
N ALA A 84 -9.76 -0.82 5.21
CA ALA A 84 -10.56 0.14 4.44
C ALA A 84 -10.38 1.59 4.92
N ASP A 85 -9.59 1.81 5.97
CA ASP A 85 -9.31 3.14 6.51
C ASP A 85 -8.28 3.85 5.63
N LEU A 86 -8.52 5.13 5.33
CA LEU A 86 -7.61 5.94 4.53
C LEU A 86 -6.55 6.65 5.39
N ASP A 87 -6.80 6.76 6.70
CA ASP A 87 -5.95 7.47 7.68
C ASP A 87 -5.18 6.49 8.61
N PHE A 88 -4.93 5.28 8.10
CA PHE A 88 -4.24 4.18 8.80
C PHE A 88 -2.75 4.42 9.04
#